data_AF-A0A3M2CN38-F1
#
_entry.id   AF-A0A3M2CN38-F1
#
_cell.length_a   1.000
_cell.length_b   1.000
_cell.length_c   1.000
_cell.angle_alpha   90.00
_cell.angle_beta   90.00
_cell.angle_gamma   90.00
#
_symmetry.space_group_name_H-M   'P 1'
#
loop_
_entity.id
_entity.type
_entity.pdbx_description
1 polymer ?
#
loop_
_entity_poly.entity_id
_entity_poly.type
_entity_poly.pdbx_seq_one_letter_code
_entity_poly.pdbx_strand_id
1 'polypeptide(L)' 'MSQFGMQMPGGGRSRGPSPDVYTALMCVGTICMIAAVALLWFAGSKLAPDGMPLKVHDTNPSTRIQLPN' A
#
# COMPACT_ATOMS: atom_id res chain seq x y z
N MET A 1 58.25 -20.35 4.62
CA MET A 1 56.95 -21.02 4.37
C MET A 1 55.87 -19.95 4.27
N SER A 2 55.83 -19.24 3.15
CA SER A 2 54.83 -18.20 2.88
C SER A 2 53.69 -18.84 2.09
N GLN A 3 52.62 -19.23 2.79
CA GLN A 3 51.32 -19.48 2.16
C GLN A 3 50.19 -18.93 3.03
N PHE A 4 50.44 -17.78 3.68
CA PHE A 4 49.40 -16.82 3.98
C PHE A 4 49.01 -16.15 2.67
N GLY A 5 48.03 -16.71 1.98
CA GLY A 5 47.62 -16.24 0.65
C GLY A 5 46.66 -17.17 -0.09
N MET A 6 46.28 -18.32 0.46
CA MET A 6 45.29 -19.18 -0.19
C MET A 6 43.96 -19.15 0.57
N GLN A 7 42.96 -18.62 -0.15
CA GLN A 7 41.63 -18.20 0.29
C GLN A 7 41.66 -16.88 1.06
N MET A 8 41.60 -15.77 0.34
CA MET A 8 40.75 -14.66 0.79
C MET A 8 39.31 -15.15 0.55
N PRO A 9 38.54 -15.57 1.58
CA PRO A 9 37.12 -15.86 1.44
C PRO A 9 36.39 -14.52 1.38
N GLY A 10 36.68 -13.76 0.32
CA GLY A 10 36.20 -12.40 0.07
C GLY A 10 35.60 -12.26 -1.33
N GLY A 11 35.38 -13.37 -2.03
CA GLY A 11 34.80 -13.36 -3.37
C GLY A 11 33.63 -14.34 -3.46
N GLY A 12 32.41 -13.82 -3.52
CA GLY A 12 31.31 -14.59 -4.11
C GLY A 12 29.98 -14.64 -3.36
N ARG A 13 29.63 -13.72 -2.45
CA ARG A 13 28.20 -13.42 -2.28
C ARG A 13 27.81 -12.59 -3.50
N SER A 14 27.39 -13.25 -4.58
CA SER A 14 26.87 -12.60 -5.78
C SER A 14 25.71 -11.70 -5.35
N ARG A 15 25.99 -10.40 -5.19
CA ARG A 15 25.00 -9.35 -4.97
C ARG A 15 24.40 -8.99 -6.34
N GLY A 16 23.79 -9.97 -7.00
CA GLY A 16 22.86 -9.66 -8.06
C GLY A 16 21.65 -8.94 -7.45
N PRO A 17 20.98 -8.03 -8.17
CA PRO A 17 19.68 -7.52 -7.75
C PRO A 17 18.67 -8.65 -7.81
N SER A 18 18.62 -9.46 -6.76
CA SER A 18 17.62 -10.50 -6.56
C SER A 18 16.51 -9.96 -5.66
N PRO A 19 15.23 -10.20 -5.99
CA PRO A 19 14.13 -9.86 -5.10
C PRO A 19 14.36 -10.49 -3.73
N ASP A 20 14.30 -9.66 -2.68
CA ASP A 20 14.44 -10.10 -1.29
C ASP A 20 13.08 -10.06 -0.60
N VAL A 21 13.01 -10.58 0.63
CA VAL A 21 11.83 -10.59 1.49
C VAL A 21 11.21 -9.19 1.63
N TYR A 22 12.03 -8.14 1.68
CA TYR A 22 11.54 -6.76 1.72
C TYR A 22 10.79 -6.35 0.45
N THR A 23 11.24 -6.80 -0.73
CA THR A 23 10.54 -6.57 -2.00
C THR A 23 9.19 -7.31 -2.01
N ALA A 24 9.16 -8.55 -1.50
CA ALA A 24 7.92 -9.30 -1.35
C ALA A 24 6.95 -8.61 -0.38
N LEU A 25 7.44 -8.13 0.77
CA LEU A 25 6.64 -7.42 1.76
C LEU A 25 6.05 -6.12 1.20
N MET A 26 6.84 -5.37 0.41
CA MET A 26 6.35 -4.17 -0.29
C MET A 26 5.24 -4.50 -1.29
N CYS A 27 5.35 -5.60 -2.04
CA CYS A 27 4.31 -6.03 -2.97
C CYS A 27 2.99 -6.34 -2.23
N VAL A 28 3.07 -7.13 -1.15
CA VAL A 28 1.90 -7.46 -0.32
C VAL A 28 1.28 -6.20 0.30
N GLY A 29 2.10 -5.29 0.83
CA GLY A 29 1.62 -4.02 1.38
C GLY A 29 0.87 -3.18 0.35
N THR A 30 1.37 -3.13 -0.89
CA THR A 30 0.71 -2.42 -2.00
C THR A 30 -0.64 -3.03 -2.34
N ILE A 31 -0.74 -4.36 -2.39
CA ILE A 31 -2.01 -5.06 -2.64
C ILE A 31 -3.03 -4.75 -1.54
N CYS A 32 -2.62 -4.81 -0.27
CA CYS A 32 -3.47 -4.47 0.86
C CYS A 32 -3.95 -3.01 0.80
N MET A 33 -3.07 -2.08 0.42
CA MET A 33 -3.45 -0.67 0.24
C MET A 33 -4.51 -0.52 -0.86
N ILE A 34 -4.32 -1.16 -2.02
CA ILE A 34 -5.29 -1.11 -3.13
C ILE A 34 -6.65 -1.66 -2.67
N ALA A 35 -6.65 -2.78 -1.94
CA ALA A 35 -7.88 -3.37 -1.41
C ALA A 35 -8.59 -2.41 -0.43
N ALA A 36 -7.85 -1.74 0.45
CA ALA A 36 -8.41 -0.76 1.38
C ALA A 36 -9.06 0.43 0.67
N VAL A 37 -8.39 0.97 -0.37
CA VAL A 37 -8.93 2.07 -1.19
C VAL A 37 -10.20 1.63 -1.92
N ALA A 38 -10.23 0.41 -2.46
CA ALA A 38 -11.42 -0.12 -3.14
C ALA A 38 -12.60 -0.26 -2.18
N LEU A 39 -12.38 -0.79 -0.96
CA LEU A 39 -13.44 -0.90 0.05
C LEU A 39 -13.99 0.47 0.45
N LEU A 40 -13.11 1.45 0.66
CA LEU A 40 -13.51 2.83 0.94
C LEU A 40 -14.33 3.43 -0.20
N TRP A 41 -13.96 3.15 -1.45
CA TRP A 41 -14.70 3.62 -2.63
C TRP A 41 -16.13 3.09 -2.65
N PHE A 42 -16.33 1.79 -2.40
CA PHE A 42 -17.67 1.20 -2.36
C PHE A 42 -18.54 1.78 -1.24
N ALA A 43 -17.97 1.94 -0.05
CA ALA A 43 -18.69 2.54 1.08
C ALA A 43 -19.03 4.02 0.81
N GLY A 44 -18.07 4.80 0.31
CA GLY A 44 -18.27 6.21 -0.01
C GLY A 44 -19.29 6.42 -1.14
N SER A 45 -19.33 5.52 -2.13
CA SER A 45 -20.30 5.61 -3.23
C SER A 45 -21.75 5.42 -2.76
N LYS A 46 -21.96 4.74 -1.62
CA LYS A 46 -23.30 4.60 -1.01
C LYS A 46 -23.71 5.82 -0.20
N LEU A 47 -22.74 6.53 0.37
CA LEU A 47 -22.97 7.70 1.20
C LEU A 47 -23.09 8.99 0.37
N ALA A 48 -22.36 9.06 -0.75
CA ALA A 48 -22.28 10.25 -1.58
C ALA A 48 -23.63 10.57 -2.26
N PRO A 49 -23.99 11.87 -2.34
CA PRO A 49 -25.29 12.29 -2.89
C PRO A 49 -25.44 11.97 -4.38
N ASP A 50 -24.33 11.98 -5.13
CA ASP A 50 -24.29 11.65 -6.57
C ASP A 50 -23.70 10.24 -6.83
N GLY A 51 -23.49 9.42 -5.79
CA GLY A 51 -22.78 8.16 -5.91
C GLY A 51 -21.27 8.29 -6.18
N MET A 52 -20.74 9.51 -6.23
CA MET A 52 -19.31 9.80 -6.40
C MET A 52 -18.63 10.03 -5.04
N PRO A 53 -17.79 9.09 -4.55
CA PRO A 53 -17.21 9.15 -3.20
C PRO A 53 -16.23 10.30 -2.96
N LEU A 54 -15.73 10.93 -4.03
CA LEU A 54 -14.80 12.07 -3.95
C LEU A 54 -15.51 13.43 -3.94
N LYS A 55 -16.83 13.48 -4.11
CA LYS A 55 -17.58 14.74 -4.02
C LYS A 55 -17.91 15.07 -2.57
N VAL A 56 -17.73 16.34 -2.21
CA VAL A 56 -18.08 16.85 -0.88
C VAL A 56 -19.60 17.00 -0.79
N HIS A 57 -20.18 16.62 0.35
CA HIS A 57 -21.58 16.91 0.64
C HIS A 57 -21.78 18.43 0.69
N ASP A 58 -22.79 18.93 -0.02
CA ASP A 58 -23.08 20.37 -0.04
C ASP A 58 -23.25 20.93 1.38
N THR A 59 -22.82 22.18 1.56
CA THR A 59 -22.92 22.90 2.85
C THR A 59 -24.37 23.29 3.19
N ASN A 60 -25.33 23.00 2.29
CA ASN A 60 -26.73 23.28 2.50
C ASN A 60 -27.32 22.34 3.60
N PRO A 61 -27.76 22.88 4.75
CA PRO A 61 -28.23 22.09 5.89
C PRO A 61 -29.47 21.23 5.57
N SER A 62 -30.22 21.55 4.51
CA SER A 62 -31.40 20.79 4.07
C SER A 62 -31.06 19.45 3.41
N THR A 63 -29.80 19.23 3.03
CA THR A 63 -29.33 17.99 2.36
C THR A 63 -28.40 17.14 3.24
N ARG A 64 -28.14 17.58 4.47
CA ARG A 64 -27.34 16.81 5.44
C ARG A 64 -28.14 15.63 5.98
N ILE A 65 -27.43 14.52 6.15
CA ILE A 65 -27.93 13.35 6.87
C ILE A 65 -28.10 13.76 8.34
N GLN A 66 -29.35 13.91 8.79
CA GLN A 66 -29.68 14.18 10.19
C GLN A 66 -29.91 12.83 10.88
N LEU A 67 -29.27 12.61 12.04
CA LEU A 67 -29.56 11.43 12.85
C LEU A 67 -30.94 11.60 13.52
N PRO A 68 -31.75 10.53 13.60
CA PRO A 68 -32.96 10.52 14.40
C PRO A 68 -32.63 10.86 15.85
N ASN A 69 -33.33 11.86 16.39
CA ASN A 69 -33.27 12.34 17.76
C ASN A 69 -33.83 11.31 18.75
#